data_AF-A0A2N3G4Z2-F1
#
_entry.id   AF-A0A2N3G4Z2-F1
#
_cell.length_a   1.000
_cell.length_b   1.000
_cell.length_c   1.000
_cell.angle_alpha   90.00
_cell.angle_beta   90.00
_cell.angle_gamma   90.00
#
_symmetry.space_group_name_H-M   'P 1'
#
loop_
_entity.id
_entity.type
_entity.pdbx_description
1 polymer ?
#
loop_
_entity_poly.entity_id
_entity_poly.type
_entity_poly.pdbx_seq_one_letter_code
_entity_poly.pdbx_strand_id
1 'polypeptide(L)'
;GNALARIGETHGYLFDGDSVQINAELNFSDAALGAASQWALQLWSSATAFPDRQLAGVKVAELTVYPAAGQQSLAATVAATPPAGSDEQNVALALVFWDENGLPMVADVAVYPRAESFVQPKLAGNVSVALADGQATIKVDAIENPRAEDNLSGTLALELWALDAPYAGGSWQGIPVASVILGVLGGGSGQVDSHFVVPAAAPEGPGVLTLMLREWGPLGYVTRDYCNLSLEMPVKPKAAAPKAKAKSKPEAKPVADKVNKAKPADKASAKKTKAAAAKGIAINTASETELLAIKGLTATVAKAIVAGRPYAALNELGKVKGVGPKLLATLSDKVVL
;
A
#
# COMPACT_ATOMS: atom_id res chain seq x y z
N GLY A 1 -31.34 7.75 10.47
CA GLY A 1 -30.96 8.52 11.67
C GLY A 1 -30.38 9.86 11.24
N ASN A 2 -30.07 10.74 12.19
CA ASN A 2 -29.33 11.96 11.86
C ASN A 2 -27.89 11.59 11.48
N ALA A 3 -27.32 12.28 10.48
CA ALA A 3 -25.91 12.12 10.12
C ALA A 3 -25.01 12.60 11.26
N LEU A 4 -23.94 11.87 11.54
CA LEU A 4 -23.01 12.21 12.63
C LEU A 4 -22.28 13.53 12.39
N ALA A 5 -21.95 13.80 11.12
CA ALA A 5 -21.41 15.06 10.64
C ALA A 5 -21.84 15.27 9.17
N ARG A 6 -21.60 16.47 8.62
CA ARG A 6 -21.88 16.84 7.23
C ARG A 6 -20.82 17.78 6.67
N ILE A 7 -20.65 17.74 5.35
CA ILE A 7 -19.98 18.81 4.59
C ILE A 7 -21.03 19.90 4.30
N GLY A 8 -20.66 21.17 4.49
CA GLY A 8 -21.49 22.34 4.20
C GLY A 8 -21.49 22.71 2.71
N GLU A 9 -22.14 23.82 2.35
CA GLU A 9 -22.24 24.24 0.95
C GLU A 9 -20.93 24.85 0.42
N THR A 10 -20.13 25.50 1.27
CA THR A 10 -18.83 26.06 0.86
C THR A 10 -17.72 25.04 1.02
N HIS A 11 -17.44 24.28 -0.05
CA HIS A 11 -16.33 23.33 -0.11
C HIS A 11 -15.62 23.35 -1.47
N GLY A 12 -14.37 22.89 -1.51
CA GLY A 12 -13.57 22.91 -2.73
C GLY A 12 -12.19 22.28 -2.57
N TYR A 13 -11.48 22.18 -3.70
CA TYR A 13 -10.06 21.83 -3.77
C TYR A 13 -9.38 22.62 -4.89
N LEU A 14 -8.06 22.76 -4.81
CA LEU A 14 -7.20 23.30 -5.86
C LEU A 14 -5.84 22.60 -5.82
N PHE A 15 -5.45 21.95 -6.92
CA PHE A 15 -4.15 21.29 -7.04
C PHE A 15 -3.03 22.28 -7.38
N ASP A 16 -1.86 22.07 -6.78
CA ASP A 16 -0.60 22.74 -7.10
C ASP A 16 0.53 21.72 -6.98
N GLY A 17 0.89 21.10 -8.11
CA GLY A 17 1.87 20.01 -8.20
C GLY A 17 1.52 18.81 -7.32
N ASP A 18 2.44 18.41 -6.44
CA ASP A 18 2.26 17.36 -5.42
C ASP A 18 1.57 17.87 -4.14
N SER A 19 0.79 18.95 -4.25
CA SER A 19 0.00 19.48 -3.15
C SER A 19 -1.43 19.80 -3.60
N VAL A 20 -2.34 19.84 -2.63
CA VAL A 20 -3.72 20.26 -2.84
C VAL A 20 -4.17 21.13 -1.68
N GLN A 21 -4.68 22.32 -2.01
CA GLN A 21 -5.46 23.12 -1.09
C GLN A 21 -6.85 22.48 -0.99
N ILE A 22 -7.32 22.20 0.22
CA ILE A 22 -8.67 21.70 0.49
C ILE A 22 -9.37 22.69 1.41
N ASN A 23 -10.59 23.10 1.05
CA ASN A 23 -11.45 23.91 1.90
C ASN A 23 -12.82 23.23 2.10
N ALA A 24 -13.37 23.33 3.31
CA ALA A 24 -14.71 22.86 3.61
C ALA A 24 -15.30 23.57 4.83
N GLU A 25 -16.58 23.90 4.74
CA GLU A 25 -17.44 24.01 5.91
C GLU A 25 -17.82 22.61 6.40
N LEU A 26 -17.75 22.38 7.71
CA LEU A 26 -18.07 21.12 8.37
C LEU A 26 -19.02 21.39 9.53
N ASN A 27 -19.99 20.49 9.73
CA ASN A 27 -20.93 20.56 10.84
C ASN A 27 -21.00 19.21 11.55
N PHE A 28 -20.83 19.18 12.87
CA PHE A 28 -20.81 17.96 13.69
C PHE A 28 -22.04 17.91 14.61
N SER A 29 -22.60 16.72 14.80
CA SER A 29 -23.62 16.46 15.82
C SER A 29 -22.98 16.26 17.21
N ASP A 30 -23.73 16.52 18.29
CA ASP A 30 -23.25 16.32 19.67
C ASP A 30 -22.70 14.90 19.91
N ALA A 31 -23.28 13.90 19.24
CA ALA A 31 -22.81 12.51 19.29
C ALA A 31 -21.40 12.33 18.68
N ALA A 32 -21.06 13.09 17.63
CA ALA A 32 -19.72 13.09 17.05
C ALA A 32 -18.69 13.87 17.90
N LEU A 33 -19.15 14.85 18.68
CA LEU A 33 -18.29 15.59 19.63
C LEU A 33 -17.91 14.73 20.85
N GLY A 34 -18.82 13.86 21.29
CA GLY A 34 -18.60 12.94 22.43
C GLY A 34 -17.89 11.63 22.07
N ALA A 35 -17.74 11.30 20.78
CA ALA A 35 -17.13 10.06 20.33
C ALA A 35 -15.59 10.15 20.30
N ALA A 36 -14.91 9.12 20.80
CA ALA A 36 -13.44 9.00 20.77
C ALA A 36 -12.89 8.56 19.39
N SER A 37 -13.51 9.04 18.31
CA SER A 37 -13.14 8.72 16.92
C SER A 37 -12.09 9.70 16.38
N GLN A 38 -11.15 9.18 15.59
CA GLN A 38 -10.37 10.02 14.68
C GLN A 38 -11.26 10.47 13.51
N TRP A 39 -11.00 11.66 12.97
CA TRP A 39 -11.72 12.23 11.82
C TRP A 39 -10.74 12.79 10.79
N ALA A 40 -11.07 12.65 9.52
CA ALA A 40 -10.32 13.22 8.40
C ALA A 40 -11.23 13.63 7.25
N LEU A 41 -10.80 14.65 6.54
CA LEU A 41 -11.34 15.07 5.25
C LEU A 41 -10.43 14.49 4.16
N GLN A 42 -10.96 13.62 3.33
CA GLN A 42 -10.21 12.88 2.31
C GLN A 42 -10.64 13.31 0.91
N LEU A 43 -9.67 13.52 0.02
CA LEU A 43 -9.94 13.74 -1.40
C LEU A 43 -9.75 12.42 -2.16
N TRP A 44 -10.76 11.98 -2.90
CA TRP A 44 -10.78 10.72 -3.65
C TRP A 44 -10.92 10.97 -5.15
N SER A 45 -10.31 10.10 -5.94
CA SER A 45 -10.32 10.12 -7.41
C SER A 45 -10.68 8.74 -7.96
N SER A 46 -11.44 8.69 -9.06
CA SER A 46 -11.87 7.43 -9.65
C SER A 46 -12.25 7.59 -11.13
N ALA A 47 -11.79 6.65 -11.98
CA ALA A 47 -12.18 6.58 -13.40
C ALA A 47 -13.69 6.34 -13.60
N THR A 48 -14.39 5.82 -12.59
CA THR A 48 -15.86 5.77 -12.54
C THR A 48 -16.41 6.78 -11.53
N ALA A 49 -17.63 7.27 -11.74
CA ALA A 49 -18.35 8.09 -10.76
C ALA A 49 -18.56 7.34 -9.43
N PHE A 50 -19.02 8.07 -8.40
CA PHE A 50 -19.26 7.58 -7.04
C PHE A 50 -20.78 7.33 -6.81
N PRO A 51 -21.37 6.20 -7.28
CA PRO A 51 -22.78 5.89 -7.04
C PRO A 51 -23.05 5.73 -5.54
N ASP A 52 -24.26 6.12 -5.12
CA ASP A 52 -24.72 6.03 -3.73
C ASP A 52 -23.76 6.63 -2.68
N ARG A 53 -22.90 7.58 -3.09
CA ARG A 53 -21.81 8.18 -2.28
C ARG A 53 -20.77 7.16 -1.76
N GLN A 54 -20.66 5.99 -2.39
CA GLN A 54 -19.64 5.00 -2.03
C GLN A 54 -18.27 5.41 -2.59
N LEU A 55 -17.23 5.33 -1.75
CA LEU A 55 -15.87 5.69 -2.14
C LEU A 55 -15.18 4.51 -2.85
N ALA A 56 -14.58 4.81 -4.00
CA ALA A 56 -13.83 3.87 -4.82
C ALA A 56 -12.61 4.60 -5.43
N GLY A 57 -11.69 3.84 -6.05
CA GLY A 57 -10.50 4.38 -6.69
C GLY A 57 -9.40 4.74 -5.69
N VAL A 58 -8.79 5.91 -5.85
CA VAL A 58 -7.54 6.32 -5.19
C VAL A 58 -7.77 7.51 -4.27
N LYS A 59 -7.40 7.37 -2.99
CA LYS A 59 -7.31 8.49 -2.05
C LYS A 59 -6.12 9.37 -2.45
N VAL A 60 -6.40 10.55 -2.95
CA VAL A 60 -5.40 11.53 -3.43
C VAL A 60 -4.78 12.30 -2.28
N ALA A 61 -5.56 12.67 -1.27
CA ALA A 61 -5.10 13.48 -0.15
C ALA A 61 -5.92 13.23 1.11
N GLU A 62 -5.35 13.62 2.26
CA GLU A 62 -5.98 13.47 3.57
C GLU A 62 -5.59 14.63 4.49
N LEU A 63 -6.58 15.21 5.15
CA LEU A 63 -6.45 16.31 6.10
C LEU A 63 -7.14 15.91 7.41
N THR A 64 -6.39 15.79 8.50
CA THR A 64 -6.95 15.49 9.82
C THR A 64 -7.93 16.58 10.27
N VAL A 65 -9.08 16.18 10.78
CA VAL A 65 -10.13 17.08 11.28
C VAL A 65 -10.37 16.82 12.77
N TYR A 66 -10.72 17.86 13.51
CA TYR A 66 -11.12 17.78 14.90
C TYR A 66 -12.56 18.29 15.04
N PRO A 67 -13.52 17.43 15.45
CA PRO A 67 -14.91 17.84 15.64
C PRO A 67 -15.06 19.04 16.56
N ALA A 68 -15.90 20.00 16.16
CA ALA A 68 -16.17 21.22 16.91
C ALA A 68 -17.68 21.52 16.95
N ALA A 69 -18.13 22.16 18.01
CA ALA A 69 -19.53 22.55 18.17
C ALA A 69 -19.89 23.72 17.23
N GLY A 70 -21.01 23.59 16.51
CA GLY A 70 -21.42 24.54 15.49
C GLY A 70 -20.74 24.30 14.13
N GLN A 71 -20.76 25.32 13.27
CA GLN A 71 -20.14 25.28 11.95
C GLN A 71 -18.65 25.62 12.04
N GLN A 72 -17.82 24.74 11.49
CA GLN A 72 -16.37 24.88 11.42
C GLN A 72 -15.97 25.11 9.95
N SER A 73 -15.31 26.23 9.65
CA SER A 73 -14.67 26.45 8.34
C SER A 73 -13.21 26.02 8.42
N LEU A 74 -12.78 25.15 7.51
CA LEU A 74 -11.43 24.61 7.42
C LEU A 74 -10.84 24.93 6.03
N ALA A 75 -9.57 25.34 6.00
CA ALA A 75 -8.78 25.46 4.79
C ALA A 75 -7.32 25.09 5.09
N ALA A 76 -6.71 24.20 4.31
CA ALA A 76 -5.31 23.81 4.46
C ALA A 76 -4.73 23.27 3.15
N THR A 77 -3.42 23.45 2.95
CA THR A 77 -2.65 22.73 1.93
C THR A 77 -2.12 21.43 2.52
N VAL A 78 -2.35 20.32 1.84
CA VAL A 78 -1.79 19.00 2.17
C VAL A 78 -1.05 18.41 0.98
N ALA A 79 -0.19 17.42 1.20
CA ALA A 79 0.44 16.68 0.11
C ALA A 79 -0.60 15.88 -0.66
N ALA A 80 -0.44 15.82 -1.99
CA ALA A 80 -1.28 15.07 -2.89
C ALA A 80 -0.48 13.92 -3.54
N THR A 81 -1.11 12.76 -3.66
CA THR A 81 -0.70 11.67 -4.53
C THR A 81 -1.80 11.41 -5.55
N PRO A 82 -1.83 12.14 -6.68
CA PRO A 82 -2.73 11.83 -7.79
C PRO A 82 -2.61 10.36 -8.22
N PRO A 83 -3.67 9.77 -8.79
CA PRO A 83 -3.56 8.45 -9.40
C PRO A 83 -2.54 8.50 -10.55
N ALA A 84 -1.78 7.44 -10.72
CA ALA A 84 -0.93 7.28 -11.90
C ALA A 84 -1.79 7.03 -13.15
N GLY A 85 -1.36 7.55 -14.30
CA GLY A 85 -2.08 7.49 -15.58
C GLY A 85 -2.46 8.87 -16.11
N SER A 86 -3.14 8.90 -17.25
CA SER A 86 -3.60 10.13 -17.92
C SER A 86 -5.11 10.17 -18.20
N ASP A 87 -5.88 9.18 -17.72
CA ASP A 87 -7.35 9.16 -17.81
C ASP A 87 -8.01 10.24 -16.94
N GLU A 88 -9.10 10.84 -17.41
CA GLU A 88 -9.96 11.73 -16.62
C GLU A 88 -10.51 11.03 -15.36
N GLN A 89 -10.46 11.72 -14.22
CA GLN A 89 -10.87 11.18 -12.92
C GLN A 89 -12.05 11.95 -12.33
N ASN A 90 -13.12 11.25 -11.96
CA ASN A 90 -14.17 11.79 -11.11
C ASN A 90 -13.58 12.09 -9.73
N VAL A 91 -13.86 13.26 -9.15
CA VAL A 91 -13.33 13.66 -7.83
C VAL A 91 -14.45 13.76 -6.79
N ALA A 92 -14.18 13.33 -5.56
CA ALA A 92 -15.07 13.49 -4.42
C ALA A 92 -14.31 13.88 -3.15
N LEU A 93 -14.93 14.76 -2.35
CA LEU A 93 -14.49 15.12 -1.01
C LEU A 93 -15.31 14.33 0.01
N ALA A 94 -14.66 13.55 0.86
CA ALA A 94 -15.30 12.67 1.83
C ALA A 94 -14.92 13.05 3.27
N LEU A 95 -15.91 13.19 4.14
CA LEU A 95 -15.70 13.30 5.58
C LEU A 95 -15.78 11.89 6.18
N VAL A 96 -14.65 11.43 6.72
CA VAL A 96 -14.46 10.05 7.21
C VAL A 96 -14.08 10.08 8.68
N PHE A 97 -14.58 9.11 9.44
CA PHE A 97 -14.19 8.84 10.82
C PHE A 97 -13.79 7.39 11.00
N TRP A 98 -13.09 7.06 12.08
CA TRP A 98 -12.76 5.69 12.44
C TRP A 98 -13.64 5.21 13.59
N ASP A 99 -14.20 4.01 13.45
CA ASP A 99 -15.03 3.37 14.48
C ASP A 99 -14.19 2.78 15.64
N GLU A 100 -14.86 2.19 16.63
CA GLU A 100 -14.19 1.55 17.78
C GLU A 100 -13.27 0.37 17.41
N ASN A 101 -13.42 -0.19 16.20
CA ASN A 101 -12.60 -1.26 15.66
C ASN A 101 -11.42 -0.74 14.80
N GLY A 102 -11.34 0.57 14.56
CA GLY A 102 -10.36 1.18 13.65
C GLY A 102 -10.71 1.01 12.16
N LEU A 103 -11.98 0.77 11.83
CA LEU A 103 -12.46 0.74 10.45
C LEU A 103 -12.90 2.15 9.99
N PRO A 104 -12.49 2.59 8.78
CA PRO A 104 -12.92 3.88 8.25
C PRO A 104 -14.39 3.84 7.81
N MET A 105 -15.16 4.81 8.31
CA MET A 105 -16.59 4.97 8.09
C MET A 105 -16.86 6.34 7.47
N VAL A 106 -17.60 6.36 6.37
CA VAL A 106 -17.95 7.58 5.64
C VAL A 106 -19.14 8.26 6.33
N ALA A 107 -18.97 9.50 6.80
CA ALA A 107 -20.04 10.29 7.40
C ALA A 107 -20.82 11.08 6.34
N ASP A 108 -20.12 11.70 5.38
CA ASP A 108 -20.70 12.44 4.26
C ASP A 108 -19.73 12.52 3.07
N VAL A 109 -20.26 12.78 1.87
CA VAL A 109 -19.48 12.93 0.62
C VAL A 109 -20.09 14.00 -0.27
N ALA A 110 -19.25 14.91 -0.74
CA ALA A 110 -19.54 15.84 -1.82
C ALA A 110 -18.80 15.40 -3.10
N VAL A 111 -19.56 15.02 -4.14
CA VAL A 111 -19.01 14.62 -5.45
C VAL A 111 -18.98 15.83 -6.37
N TYR A 112 -17.85 16.07 -7.03
CA TYR A 112 -17.71 17.22 -7.92
C TYR A 112 -18.21 16.89 -9.34
N PRO A 113 -18.92 17.82 -10.03
CA PRO A 113 -19.57 17.54 -11.32
C PRO A 113 -18.63 17.67 -12.52
N ARG A 114 -17.32 17.88 -12.30
CA ARG A 114 -16.28 17.89 -13.33
C ARG A 114 -15.24 16.83 -12.98
N ALA A 115 -14.77 16.11 -13.99
CA ALA A 115 -13.59 15.29 -13.87
C ALA A 115 -12.32 16.16 -13.86
N GLU A 116 -11.25 15.60 -13.32
CA GLU A 116 -9.92 16.20 -13.20
C GLU A 116 -8.92 15.46 -14.12
N SER A 117 -7.99 16.19 -14.72
CA SER A 117 -6.95 15.63 -15.60
C SER A 117 -5.56 15.93 -15.03
N PHE A 118 -4.95 14.92 -14.42
CA PHE A 118 -3.67 15.06 -13.73
C PHE A 118 -2.49 15.12 -14.71
N VAL A 119 -2.01 16.34 -15.00
CA VAL A 119 -0.86 16.58 -15.90
C VAL A 119 0.45 16.14 -15.25
N GLN A 120 0.85 14.91 -15.54
CA GLN A 120 2.01 14.22 -14.95
C GLN A 120 2.94 13.67 -16.04
N PRO A 121 4.24 13.43 -15.75
CA PRO A 121 5.14 12.70 -16.62
C PRO A 121 4.55 11.34 -17.00
N LYS A 122 4.58 11.00 -18.29
CA LYS A 122 3.87 9.85 -18.88
C LYS A 122 4.73 9.05 -19.85
N LEU A 123 4.32 7.81 -20.06
CA LEU A 123 4.74 6.94 -21.15
C LEU A 123 3.84 7.25 -22.36
N ALA A 124 4.39 7.22 -23.56
CA ALA A 124 3.65 7.47 -24.79
C ALA A 124 4.08 6.53 -25.91
N GLY A 125 3.13 6.20 -26.79
CA GLY A 125 3.29 5.18 -27.84
C GLY A 125 3.39 3.76 -27.26
N ASN A 126 4.14 2.89 -27.94
CA ASN A 126 4.32 1.51 -27.54
C ASN A 126 5.28 1.38 -26.34
N VAL A 127 4.95 0.45 -25.44
CA VAL A 127 5.82 0.00 -24.36
C VAL A 127 6.05 -1.49 -24.53
N SER A 128 7.30 -1.94 -24.50
CA SER A 128 7.63 -3.36 -24.52
C SER A 128 8.81 -3.68 -23.61
N VAL A 129 8.77 -4.87 -22.99
CA VAL A 129 9.82 -5.37 -22.11
C VAL A 129 10.09 -6.83 -22.42
N ALA A 130 11.35 -7.17 -22.68
CA ALA A 130 11.81 -8.54 -22.81
C ALA A 130 12.77 -8.89 -21.67
N LEU A 131 12.56 -10.06 -21.05
CA LEU A 131 13.40 -10.59 -19.97
C LEU A 131 14.22 -11.77 -20.51
N ALA A 132 15.55 -11.64 -20.51
CA ALA A 132 16.48 -12.68 -20.97
C ALA A 132 17.80 -12.59 -20.21
N ASP A 133 18.45 -13.72 -19.93
CA ASP A 133 19.82 -13.82 -19.41
C ASP A 133 20.17 -12.93 -18.20
N GLY A 134 19.20 -12.70 -17.31
CA GLY A 134 19.35 -11.85 -16.12
C GLY A 134 19.27 -10.35 -16.41
N GLN A 135 18.69 -9.95 -17.54
CA GLN A 135 18.53 -8.56 -17.97
C GLN A 135 17.08 -8.28 -18.41
N ALA A 136 16.66 -7.03 -18.23
CA ALA A 136 15.46 -6.47 -18.83
C ALA A 136 15.87 -5.54 -19.98
N THR A 137 15.44 -5.88 -21.19
CA THR A 137 15.41 -4.97 -22.33
C THR A 137 14.08 -4.23 -22.30
N ILE A 138 14.12 -2.93 -21.99
CA ILE A 138 12.97 -2.03 -21.96
C ILE A 138 13.00 -1.16 -23.21
N LYS A 139 11.83 -0.95 -23.83
CA LYS A 139 11.62 0.01 -24.91
C LYS A 139 10.32 0.79 -24.67
N VAL A 140 10.40 2.11 -24.86
CA VAL A 140 9.27 3.04 -24.80
C VAL A 140 9.41 4.01 -25.97
N ASP A 141 8.37 4.16 -26.80
CA ASP A 141 8.42 5.04 -27.97
C ASP A 141 8.68 6.51 -27.57
N ALA A 142 8.04 7.00 -26.50
CA ALA A 142 8.38 8.27 -25.86
C ALA A 142 8.10 8.32 -24.34
N ILE A 143 8.91 9.10 -23.63
CA ILE A 143 8.71 9.47 -22.22
C ILE A 143 8.61 11.00 -22.17
N GLU A 144 7.46 11.52 -21.75
CA GLU A 144 7.10 12.94 -21.89
C GLU A 144 6.81 13.57 -20.52
N ASN A 145 7.18 14.84 -20.33
CA ASN A 145 6.68 15.70 -19.26
C ASN A 145 5.72 16.75 -19.86
N PRO A 146 4.40 16.49 -19.91
CA PRO A 146 3.41 17.36 -20.54
C PRO A 146 3.02 18.59 -19.69
N ARG A 147 3.70 18.86 -18.58
CA ARG A 147 3.50 20.08 -17.78
C ARG A 147 4.02 21.32 -18.53
N ALA A 148 3.63 22.52 -18.09
CA ALA A 148 4.09 23.79 -18.63
C ALA A 148 5.63 23.90 -18.62
N GLU A 149 6.22 24.63 -19.57
CA GLU A 149 7.68 24.64 -19.86
C GLU A 149 8.58 24.95 -18.66
N ASP A 150 8.09 25.74 -17.69
CA ASP A 150 8.78 26.10 -16.44
C ASP A 150 8.74 24.99 -15.37
N ASN A 151 7.91 23.96 -15.55
CA ASN A 151 7.70 22.87 -14.60
C ASN A 151 8.64 21.68 -14.88
N LEU A 152 9.87 21.79 -14.40
CA LEU A 152 10.87 20.72 -14.38
C LEU A 152 10.38 19.53 -13.52
N SER A 153 10.53 18.30 -14.02
CA SER A 153 10.24 17.10 -13.25
C SER A 153 11.21 16.89 -12.09
N GLY A 154 10.76 16.19 -11.06
CA GLY A 154 11.66 15.48 -10.15
C GLY A 154 12.47 14.41 -10.90
N THR A 155 13.44 13.78 -10.21
CA THR A 155 14.20 12.68 -10.81
C THR A 155 13.24 11.58 -11.25
N LEU A 156 13.27 11.22 -12.53
CA LEU A 156 12.46 10.17 -13.11
C LEU A 156 13.19 8.83 -13.08
N ALA A 157 12.42 7.76 -12.89
CA ALA A 157 12.88 6.39 -12.97
C ALA A 157 11.85 5.53 -13.71
N LEU A 158 12.31 4.53 -14.48
CA LEU A 158 11.48 3.39 -14.83
C LEU A 158 11.77 2.27 -13.82
N GLU A 159 10.70 1.71 -13.25
CA GLU A 159 10.79 0.53 -12.41
C GLU A 159 9.89 -0.57 -12.96
N LEU A 160 10.44 -1.77 -13.12
CA LEU A 160 9.71 -2.96 -13.54
C LEU A 160 9.38 -3.79 -12.30
N TRP A 161 8.10 -4.05 -12.07
CA TRP A 161 7.58 -4.79 -10.92
C TRP A 161 6.74 -5.98 -11.34
N ALA A 162 6.82 -7.10 -10.61
CA ALA A 162 5.84 -8.18 -10.69
C ALA A 162 4.81 -7.96 -9.57
N LEU A 163 3.61 -7.51 -9.91
CA LEU A 163 2.57 -7.10 -8.96
C LEU A 163 1.59 -8.23 -8.62
N ASP A 164 0.99 -8.17 -7.44
CA ASP A 164 -0.04 -9.11 -6.98
C ASP A 164 -1.33 -9.07 -7.84
N ALA A 165 -1.59 -7.93 -8.51
CA ALA A 165 -2.74 -7.65 -9.37
C ALA A 165 -2.37 -6.61 -10.45
N PRO A 166 -3.16 -6.43 -11.52
CA PRO A 166 -2.94 -5.34 -12.48
C PRO A 166 -2.96 -3.99 -11.77
N TYR A 167 -2.04 -3.09 -12.14
CA TYR A 167 -2.02 -1.76 -11.54
C TYR A 167 -3.18 -0.90 -12.06
N ALA A 168 -3.65 -0.01 -11.20
CA ALA A 168 -4.82 0.85 -11.42
C ALA A 168 -4.63 2.22 -10.71
N GLY A 169 -3.46 2.83 -10.89
CA GLY A 169 -3.15 4.19 -10.41
C GLY A 169 -2.93 4.39 -8.90
N GLY A 170 -3.42 3.48 -8.04
CA GLY A 170 -3.44 3.66 -6.57
C GLY A 170 -2.26 3.05 -5.79
N SER A 171 -2.56 2.46 -4.64
CA SER A 171 -1.62 1.62 -3.88
C SER A 171 -1.44 0.25 -4.54
N TRP A 172 -0.28 -0.39 -4.31
CA TRP A 172 0.09 -1.66 -4.94
C TRP A 172 1.03 -2.46 -4.05
N GLN A 173 1.21 -3.75 -4.37
CA GLN A 173 2.21 -4.64 -3.78
C GLN A 173 2.80 -5.52 -4.88
N GLY A 174 4.06 -5.94 -4.71
CA GLY A 174 4.77 -6.79 -5.66
C GLY A 174 6.26 -6.93 -5.34
N ILE A 175 6.98 -7.58 -6.27
CA ILE A 175 8.41 -7.85 -6.20
C ILE A 175 9.13 -6.98 -7.25
N PRO A 176 10.23 -6.27 -6.91
CA PRO A 176 10.98 -5.48 -7.86
C PRO A 176 11.76 -6.39 -8.81
N VAL A 177 11.67 -6.14 -10.11
CA VAL A 177 12.30 -6.94 -11.17
C VAL A 177 13.52 -6.21 -11.74
N ALA A 178 13.38 -4.95 -12.14
CA ALA A 178 14.46 -4.12 -12.70
C ALA A 178 14.21 -2.62 -12.47
N SER A 179 15.23 -1.78 -12.62
CA SER A 179 15.09 -0.31 -12.51
C SER A 179 16.16 0.43 -13.34
N VAL A 180 15.81 1.61 -13.85
CA VAL A 180 16.73 2.57 -14.48
C VAL A 180 16.35 4.00 -14.10
N ILE A 181 17.35 4.83 -13.77
CA ILE A 181 17.17 6.27 -13.50
C ILE A 181 17.35 7.03 -14.83
N LEU A 182 16.41 7.94 -15.14
CA LEU A 182 16.38 8.69 -16.40
C LEU A 182 16.99 10.10 -16.31
N GLY A 183 17.17 10.63 -15.10
CA GLY A 183 17.48 12.05 -14.87
C GLY A 183 16.22 12.88 -14.67
N VAL A 184 16.15 14.08 -15.24
CA VAL A 184 14.99 14.99 -15.15
C VAL A 184 14.54 15.43 -16.55
N LEU A 185 13.26 15.77 -16.71
CA LEU A 185 12.69 16.34 -17.94
C LEU A 185 12.10 17.72 -17.68
N GLY A 186 12.47 18.71 -18.48
CA GLY A 186 11.79 20.02 -18.51
C GLY A 186 10.32 19.86 -18.90
N GLY A 187 9.49 20.87 -18.61
CA GLY A 187 8.13 20.89 -19.11
C GLY A 187 8.09 20.97 -20.65
N GLY A 188 6.98 20.55 -21.25
CA GLY A 188 6.81 20.45 -22.70
C GLY A 188 7.82 19.52 -23.41
N SER A 189 8.68 18.81 -22.67
CA SER A 189 9.83 18.08 -23.20
C SER A 189 9.65 16.56 -23.08
N GLY A 190 10.39 15.80 -23.89
CA GLY A 190 10.40 14.33 -23.80
C GLY A 190 11.64 13.69 -24.42
N GLN A 191 11.83 12.41 -24.13
CA GLN A 191 12.80 11.51 -24.75
C GLN A 191 12.05 10.55 -25.68
N VAL A 192 12.57 10.30 -26.89
CA VAL A 192 11.96 9.42 -27.91
C VAL A 192 12.88 8.24 -28.22
N ASP A 193 12.32 7.13 -28.70
CA ASP A 193 13.02 5.84 -28.93
C ASP A 193 13.85 5.40 -27.70
N SER A 194 13.20 5.44 -26.53
CA SER A 194 13.85 5.22 -25.23
C SER A 194 14.12 3.72 -25.02
N HIS A 195 15.37 3.31 -25.26
CA HIS A 195 15.80 1.92 -25.16
C HIS A 195 16.83 1.72 -24.04
N PHE A 196 16.51 0.85 -23.08
CA PHE A 196 17.37 0.52 -21.94
C PHE A 196 17.61 -0.99 -21.85
N VAL A 197 18.81 -1.37 -21.42
CA VAL A 197 19.17 -2.75 -21.08
C VAL A 197 19.81 -2.73 -19.70
N VAL A 198 19.13 -3.32 -18.71
CA VAL A 198 19.52 -3.26 -17.29
C VAL A 198 19.44 -4.62 -16.61
N PRO A 199 20.19 -4.87 -15.52
CA PRO A 199 20.06 -6.10 -14.74
C PRO A 199 18.63 -6.32 -14.25
N ALA A 200 18.17 -7.57 -14.29
CA ALA A 200 16.85 -7.97 -13.84
C ALA A 200 16.89 -9.23 -12.96
N ALA A 201 16.13 -9.20 -11.87
CA ALA A 201 15.76 -10.40 -11.14
C ALA A 201 14.83 -11.28 -11.99
N ALA A 202 14.79 -12.58 -11.71
CA ALA A 202 13.72 -13.42 -12.24
C ALA A 202 12.40 -13.04 -11.54
N PRO A 203 11.28 -12.79 -12.26
CA PRO A 203 10.00 -12.50 -11.63
C PRO A 203 9.46 -13.76 -10.92
N GLU A 204 9.52 -13.77 -9.59
CA GLU A 204 9.08 -14.91 -8.77
C GLU A 204 7.55 -14.92 -8.59
N GLY A 205 6.83 -15.50 -9.55
CA GLY A 205 5.41 -15.83 -9.41
C GLY A 205 4.54 -15.51 -10.62
N PRO A 206 3.21 -15.67 -10.50
CA PRO A 206 2.24 -15.38 -11.57
C PRO A 206 1.84 -13.89 -11.63
N GLY A 207 2.64 -13.00 -11.04
CA GLY A 207 2.30 -11.58 -10.88
C GLY A 207 2.23 -10.82 -12.21
N VAL A 208 1.45 -9.74 -12.22
CA VAL A 208 1.31 -8.87 -13.40
C VAL A 208 2.56 -8.03 -13.54
N LEU A 209 3.37 -8.33 -14.55
CA LEU A 209 4.56 -7.55 -14.86
C LEU A 209 4.13 -6.15 -15.30
N THR A 210 4.61 -5.13 -14.61
CA THR A 210 4.16 -3.74 -14.77
C THR A 210 5.38 -2.85 -14.86
N LEU A 211 5.49 -2.06 -15.93
CA LEU A 211 6.45 -0.97 -16.00
C LEU A 211 5.82 0.27 -15.36
N MET A 212 6.49 0.89 -14.41
CA MET A 212 6.07 2.12 -13.75
C MET A 212 7.04 3.25 -14.10
N LEU A 213 6.52 4.37 -14.59
CA LEU A 213 7.23 5.64 -14.59
C LEU A 213 7.04 6.30 -13.23
N ARG A 214 8.14 6.51 -12.51
CA ARG A 214 8.14 7.16 -11.19
C ARG A 214 8.84 8.51 -11.24
N GLU A 215 8.42 9.41 -10.36
CA GLU A 215 9.04 10.72 -10.15
C GLU A 215 9.36 10.90 -8.66
N TRP A 216 10.56 11.41 -8.36
CA TRP A 216 10.97 11.77 -7.02
C TRP A 216 10.34 13.10 -6.59
N GLY A 217 9.40 13.05 -5.65
CA GLY A 217 8.75 14.21 -5.02
C GLY A 217 8.97 14.27 -3.49
N PRO A 218 8.24 15.14 -2.78
CA PRO A 218 8.35 15.31 -1.32
C PRO A 218 8.07 14.03 -0.51
N LEU A 219 7.31 13.09 -1.08
CA LEU A 219 6.97 11.79 -0.48
C LEU A 219 7.89 10.64 -0.96
N GLY A 220 8.99 10.96 -1.67
CA GLY A 220 9.84 9.99 -2.36
C GLY A 220 9.33 9.69 -3.78
N TYR A 221 9.63 8.49 -4.29
CA TYR A 221 9.21 8.08 -5.65
C TYR A 221 7.72 7.74 -5.73
N VAL A 222 6.92 8.65 -6.30
CA VAL A 222 5.50 8.44 -6.63
C VAL A 222 5.37 7.88 -8.05
N THR A 223 4.42 6.97 -8.29
CA THR A 223 4.14 6.50 -9.66
C THR A 223 3.34 7.58 -10.40
N ARG A 224 3.77 7.96 -11.60
CA ARG A 224 3.09 8.97 -12.44
C ARG A 224 2.31 8.36 -13.58
N ASP A 225 2.86 7.32 -14.17
CA ASP A 225 2.23 6.57 -15.24
C ASP A 225 2.75 5.12 -15.28
N TYR A 226 2.09 4.24 -16.02
CA TYR A 226 2.38 2.81 -16.01
C TYR A 226 1.92 2.07 -17.26
N CYS A 227 2.50 0.89 -17.49
CA CYS A 227 2.02 -0.08 -18.45
C CYS A 227 1.91 -1.45 -17.79
N ASN A 228 0.69 -1.99 -17.68
CA ASN A 228 0.45 -3.39 -17.33
C ASN A 228 0.82 -4.26 -18.56
N LEU A 229 1.90 -5.03 -18.47
CA LEU A 229 2.45 -5.77 -19.62
C LEU A 229 1.71 -7.10 -19.79
N SER A 230 1.14 -7.29 -20.99
CA SER A 230 0.57 -8.58 -21.38
C SER A 230 1.69 -9.58 -21.68
N LEU A 231 2.04 -10.40 -20.68
CA LEU A 231 3.01 -11.48 -20.86
C LEU A 231 2.46 -12.58 -21.77
N GLU A 232 2.88 -12.60 -23.03
CA GLU A 232 2.83 -13.82 -23.83
C GLU A 232 3.73 -14.87 -23.16
N MET A 233 3.13 -15.80 -22.42
CA MET A 233 3.87 -16.91 -21.83
C MET A 233 4.56 -17.72 -22.94
N PRO A 234 5.87 -18.01 -22.84
CA PRO A 234 6.58 -18.79 -23.84
C PRO A 234 5.91 -20.15 -23.99
N VAL A 235 5.34 -20.41 -25.17
CA VAL A 235 4.51 -21.59 -25.45
C VAL A 235 5.37 -22.84 -25.33
N LYS A 236 5.30 -23.50 -24.17
CA LYS A 236 5.95 -24.80 -23.94
C LYS A 236 5.53 -25.76 -25.05
N PRO A 237 6.47 -26.33 -25.85
CA PRO A 237 6.14 -27.26 -26.91
C PRO A 237 5.26 -28.39 -26.37
N LYS A 238 4.08 -28.55 -26.98
CA LYS A 238 3.01 -29.41 -26.45
C LYS A 238 3.42 -30.88 -26.55
N ALA A 239 4.00 -31.41 -25.47
CA ALA A 239 4.36 -32.82 -25.35
C ALA A 239 3.14 -33.70 -25.67
N ALA A 240 3.34 -34.68 -26.56
CA ALA A 240 2.25 -35.52 -27.06
C ALA A 240 1.70 -36.40 -25.92
N ALA A 241 0.40 -36.26 -25.62
CA ALA A 241 -0.24 -36.94 -24.51
C ALA A 241 -0.40 -38.46 -24.77
N PRO A 242 0.07 -39.35 -23.87
CA PRO A 242 -0.28 -40.76 -23.89
C PRO A 242 -1.79 -40.97 -23.71
N LYS A 243 -2.38 -41.92 -24.46
CA LYS A 243 -3.82 -42.20 -24.40
C LYS A 243 -4.21 -42.86 -23.07
N ALA A 244 -5.26 -42.35 -22.44
CA ALA A 244 -5.81 -42.91 -21.20
C ALA A 244 -6.50 -44.28 -21.40
N LYS A 245 -6.45 -45.13 -20.37
CA LYS A 245 -7.41 -46.21 -20.11
C LYS A 245 -8.18 -45.88 -18.82
N ALA A 246 -9.38 -46.46 -18.62
CA ALA A 246 -10.42 -45.86 -17.78
C ALA A 246 -11.09 -46.81 -16.78
N LYS A 247 -11.75 -46.21 -15.78
CA LYS A 247 -12.63 -46.81 -14.74
C LYS A 247 -11.87 -47.58 -13.64
N SER A 248 -12.37 -47.70 -12.40
CA SER A 248 -13.77 -47.74 -11.91
C SER A 248 -14.09 -46.84 -10.68
N LYS A 249 -15.32 -46.94 -10.13
CA LYS A 249 -15.87 -46.17 -9.00
C LYS A 249 -15.77 -46.93 -7.64
N PRO A 250 -15.97 -46.27 -6.48
CA PRO A 250 -15.73 -46.83 -5.14
C PRO A 250 -16.98 -47.16 -4.30
N GLU A 251 -16.78 -47.97 -3.24
CA GLU A 251 -17.58 -48.14 -2.00
C GLU A 251 -16.72 -48.98 -0.99
N ALA A 252 -16.86 -48.96 0.35
CA ALA A 252 -17.75 -48.26 1.29
C ALA A 252 -17.09 -48.03 2.70
N LYS A 253 -17.88 -47.49 3.65
CA LYS A 253 -17.63 -47.22 5.10
C LYS A 253 -17.59 -48.52 5.97
N PRO A 254 -17.47 -48.54 7.34
CA PRO A 254 -17.47 -47.47 8.40
C PRO A 254 -16.19 -47.50 9.31
N VAL A 255 -16.07 -47.13 10.61
CA VAL A 255 -16.98 -46.83 11.77
C VAL A 255 -16.28 -45.96 12.87
N ALA A 256 -17.08 -45.25 13.68
CA ALA A 256 -16.99 -44.98 15.15
C ALA A 256 -15.74 -44.35 15.83
N ASP A 257 -15.81 -43.75 17.04
CA ASP A 257 -16.80 -42.80 17.64
C ASP A 257 -16.29 -42.23 19.01
N LYS A 258 -17.04 -41.29 19.62
CA LYS A 258 -16.88 -40.64 20.97
C LYS A 258 -15.79 -39.54 21.06
N VAL A 259 -15.97 -38.31 21.59
CA VAL A 259 -16.93 -37.62 22.53
C VAL A 259 -16.55 -37.68 24.03
N ASN A 260 -15.97 -36.59 24.58
CA ASN A 260 -16.67 -35.73 25.57
C ASN A 260 -16.00 -34.41 26.03
N LYS A 261 -16.78 -33.34 25.87
CA LYS A 261 -16.89 -31.99 26.51
C LYS A 261 -16.44 -31.79 27.98
N ALA A 262 -15.79 -30.64 28.29
CA ALA A 262 -15.79 -29.96 29.61
C ALA A 262 -15.36 -28.46 29.59
N LYS A 263 -15.88 -27.65 30.55
CA LYS A 263 -15.61 -26.23 30.98
C LYS A 263 -16.24 -26.10 32.41
N PRO A 264 -16.14 -25.02 33.25
CA PRO A 264 -15.40 -23.74 33.18
C PRO A 264 -14.77 -23.17 34.50
N ALA A 265 -14.14 -21.98 34.40
CA ALA A 265 -13.94 -20.91 35.44
C ALA A 265 -13.03 -21.23 36.67
N ASP A 266 -12.58 -20.28 37.53
CA ASP A 266 -12.75 -18.80 37.61
C ASP A 266 -11.54 -18.07 38.28
N LYS A 267 -11.47 -16.73 38.14
CA LYS A 267 -10.85 -15.66 38.99
C LYS A 267 -9.50 -15.78 39.76
N ALA A 268 -8.59 -14.87 39.37
CA ALA A 268 -8.09 -13.69 40.14
C ALA A 268 -6.81 -13.68 41.04
N SER A 269 -6.21 -12.47 41.05
CA SER A 269 -5.27 -11.86 42.02
C SER A 269 -3.76 -12.06 41.84
N ALA A 270 -3.00 -11.06 42.29
CA ALA A 270 -1.63 -10.76 41.87
C ALA A 270 -0.58 -10.92 42.99
N LYS A 271 0.68 -11.19 42.59
CA LYS A 271 1.86 -10.67 43.30
C LYS A 271 3.10 -10.58 42.40
N LYS A 272 3.93 -9.55 42.63
CA LYS A 272 5.30 -9.49 42.07
C LYS A 272 6.19 -10.50 42.81
N THR A 273 6.89 -11.37 42.09
CA THR A 273 8.00 -12.15 42.66
C THR A 273 9.17 -12.24 41.67
N LYS A 274 10.36 -11.99 42.20
CA LYS A 274 11.67 -11.94 41.51
C LYS A 274 11.97 -13.29 40.85
N ALA A 275 12.12 -13.33 39.53
CA ALA A 275 12.53 -14.54 38.80
C ALA A 275 14.05 -14.76 38.89
N ALA A 276 14.48 -16.02 38.82
CA ALA A 276 15.89 -16.41 38.81
C ALA A 276 16.56 -16.11 37.45
N ALA A 277 17.90 -16.12 37.42
CA ALA A 277 18.68 -15.72 36.25
C ALA A 277 18.49 -16.67 35.04
N ALA A 278 17.66 -16.25 34.08
CA ALA A 278 17.60 -16.85 32.75
C ALA A 278 18.85 -16.47 31.94
N LYS A 279 19.47 -17.42 31.25
CA LYS A 279 20.61 -17.17 30.34
C LYS A 279 20.14 -16.74 28.95
N GLY A 280 19.27 -15.73 28.89
CA GLY A 280 18.71 -15.20 27.66
C GLY A 280 18.30 -13.73 27.82
N ILE A 281 18.34 -12.99 26.71
CA ILE A 281 18.01 -11.57 26.65
C ILE A 281 16.48 -11.43 26.73
N ALA A 282 15.96 -10.67 27.70
CA ALA A 282 14.52 -10.51 27.89
C ALA A 282 13.91 -9.64 26.78
N ILE A 283 13.24 -10.25 25.81
CA ILE A 283 12.87 -9.65 24.53
C ILE A 283 11.92 -8.46 24.68
N ASN A 284 11.13 -8.43 25.75
CA ASN A 284 10.19 -7.37 26.08
C ASN A 284 10.79 -6.18 26.85
N THR A 285 12.00 -6.31 27.41
CA THR A 285 12.61 -5.27 28.28
C THR A 285 14.04 -4.89 27.91
N ALA A 286 14.74 -5.68 27.09
CA ALA A 286 16.13 -5.42 26.69
C ALA A 286 16.31 -4.12 25.90
N SER A 287 17.49 -3.50 26.03
CA SER A 287 17.93 -2.35 25.23
C SER A 287 18.26 -2.73 23.78
N GLU A 288 18.26 -1.74 22.87
CA GLU A 288 18.75 -1.93 21.49
C GLU A 288 20.20 -2.47 21.46
N THR A 289 21.03 -2.05 22.41
CA THR A 289 22.44 -2.49 22.53
C THR A 289 22.58 -3.95 22.97
N GLU A 290 21.68 -4.47 23.82
CA GLU A 290 21.67 -5.89 24.17
C GLU A 290 21.17 -6.75 23.00
N LEU A 291 20.17 -6.28 22.26
CA LEU A 291 19.70 -6.95 21.04
C LEU A 291 20.79 -6.99 19.95
N LEU A 292 21.54 -5.90 19.76
CA LEU A 292 22.66 -5.81 18.82
C LEU A 292 23.82 -6.76 19.12
N ALA A 293 23.93 -7.30 20.34
CA ALA A 293 24.91 -8.33 20.67
C ALA A 293 24.58 -9.71 20.04
N ILE A 294 23.37 -9.90 19.51
CA ILE A 294 22.94 -11.14 18.87
C ILE A 294 23.50 -11.19 17.44
N LYS A 295 24.46 -12.10 17.21
CA LYS A 295 25.13 -12.29 15.90
C LYS A 295 24.12 -12.47 14.76
N GLY A 296 24.08 -11.51 13.84
CA GLY A 296 23.18 -11.50 12.68
C GLY A 296 21.97 -10.57 12.81
N LEU A 297 21.75 -9.95 13.98
CA LEU A 297 20.77 -8.87 14.13
C LEU A 297 21.37 -7.55 13.66
N THR A 298 20.61 -6.77 12.88
CA THR A 298 21.00 -5.42 12.45
C THR A 298 20.30 -4.36 13.30
N ALA A 299 20.82 -3.12 13.34
CA ALA A 299 20.22 -2.03 14.09
C ALA A 299 18.76 -1.75 13.67
N THR A 300 18.44 -1.91 12.38
CA THR A 300 17.08 -1.78 11.84
C THR A 300 16.14 -2.84 12.43
N VAL A 301 16.59 -4.10 12.53
CA VAL A 301 15.80 -5.20 13.11
C VAL A 301 15.72 -5.08 14.63
N ALA A 302 16.79 -4.66 15.31
CA ALA A 302 16.75 -4.36 16.74
C ALA A 302 15.69 -3.29 17.08
N LYS A 303 15.64 -2.19 16.31
CA LYS A 303 14.61 -1.15 16.43
C LYS A 303 13.21 -1.67 16.12
N ALA A 304 13.04 -2.48 15.09
CA ALA A 304 11.75 -3.11 14.78
C ALA A 304 11.26 -4.06 15.90
N ILE A 305 12.19 -4.77 16.56
CA ILE A 305 11.90 -5.61 17.74
C ILE A 305 11.53 -4.75 18.96
N VAL A 306 12.17 -3.61 19.19
CA VAL A 306 11.79 -2.71 20.29
C VAL A 306 10.41 -2.06 20.04
N ALA A 307 10.14 -1.65 18.80
CA ALA A 307 8.88 -1.01 18.41
C ALA A 307 7.66 -1.96 18.41
N GLY A 308 7.86 -3.26 18.16
CA GLY A 308 6.79 -4.26 18.14
C GLY A 308 6.42 -4.87 19.50
N ARG A 309 6.88 -4.29 20.61
CA ARG A 309 6.59 -4.79 21.97
C ARG A 309 5.18 -4.42 22.44
N PRO A 310 4.56 -5.22 23.34
CA PRO A 310 5.06 -6.47 23.91
C PRO A 310 4.70 -7.70 23.08
N TYR A 311 5.59 -8.69 23.07
CA TYR A 311 5.37 -10.02 22.48
C TYR A 311 4.81 -10.98 23.52
N ALA A 312 3.75 -11.72 23.17
CA ALA A 312 3.17 -12.76 24.02
C ALA A 312 3.89 -14.12 23.85
N ALA A 313 4.53 -14.35 22.69
CA ALA A 313 5.28 -15.57 22.41
C ALA A 313 6.47 -15.33 21.46
N LEU A 314 7.54 -16.14 21.56
CA LEU A 314 8.77 -15.95 20.78
C LEU A 314 8.58 -16.13 19.26
N ASN A 315 7.57 -16.90 18.85
CA ASN A 315 7.21 -17.05 17.44
C ASN A 315 6.68 -15.75 16.81
N GLU A 316 6.20 -14.79 17.61
CA GLU A 316 5.74 -13.50 17.12
C GLU A 316 6.87 -12.61 16.60
N LEU A 317 8.12 -12.88 16.99
CA LEU A 317 9.29 -12.24 16.40
C LEU A 317 9.39 -12.50 14.89
N GLY A 318 8.85 -13.62 14.40
CA GLY A 318 8.77 -13.92 12.97
C GLY A 318 7.80 -13.01 12.19
N LYS A 319 6.97 -12.22 12.87
CA LYS A 319 6.13 -11.16 12.28
C LYS A 319 6.90 -9.84 12.10
N VAL A 320 8.05 -9.68 12.75
CA VAL A 320 8.82 -8.43 12.74
C VAL A 320 9.57 -8.30 11.41
N LYS A 321 9.36 -7.18 10.71
CA LYS A 321 9.93 -6.92 9.38
C LYS A 321 11.46 -7.03 9.42
N GLY A 322 12.01 -8.06 8.76
CA GLY A 322 13.44 -8.38 8.72
C GLY A 322 13.86 -9.61 9.53
N VAL A 323 12.99 -10.19 10.37
CA VAL A 323 13.27 -11.44 11.10
C VAL A 323 12.90 -12.65 10.24
N GLY A 324 13.80 -13.02 9.31
CA GLY A 324 13.66 -14.24 8.50
C GLY A 324 13.81 -15.53 9.34
N PRO A 325 13.38 -16.71 8.84
CA PRO A 325 13.32 -17.95 9.64
C PRO A 325 14.63 -18.37 10.32
N LYS A 326 15.79 -18.15 9.66
CA LYS A 326 17.13 -18.41 10.24
C LYS A 326 17.44 -17.48 11.42
N LEU A 327 17.00 -16.23 11.35
CA LEU A 327 17.17 -15.25 12.42
C LEU A 327 16.18 -15.49 13.57
N LEU A 328 14.95 -15.92 13.26
CA LEU A 328 13.96 -16.36 14.25
C LEU A 328 14.45 -17.54 15.09
N ALA A 329 15.07 -18.54 14.46
CA ALA A 329 15.71 -19.65 15.18
C ALA A 329 16.85 -19.14 16.08
N THR A 330 17.75 -18.32 15.53
CA THR A 330 18.88 -17.72 16.28
C THR A 330 18.42 -16.87 17.47
N LEU A 331 17.31 -16.14 17.34
CA LEU A 331 16.68 -15.39 18.43
C LEU A 331 16.07 -16.33 19.48
N SER A 332 15.36 -17.38 19.05
CA SER A 332 14.68 -18.32 19.96
C SER A 332 15.66 -19.06 20.91
N ASP A 333 16.90 -19.27 20.46
CA ASP A 333 18.01 -19.85 21.26
C ASP A 333 18.73 -18.85 22.20
N LYS A 334 18.35 -17.56 22.16
CA LYS A 334 19.08 -16.45 22.82
C LYS A 334 18.20 -15.47 23.60
N VAL A 335 16.89 -15.44 23.37
CA VAL A 335 15.97 -14.49 24.00
C VAL A 335 14.87 -15.22 24.78
N VAL A 336 14.36 -14.57 25.82
CA VAL A 336 13.24 -15.04 26.65
C VAL A 336 12.16 -13.97 26.69
N LEU A 337 10.92 -14.33 27.08
CA LEU A 337 9.79 -13.39 27.15
C LEU A 337 9.91 -12.41 28.33
#